data_AF-A0A955MX63-F1
#
_entry.id   AF-A0A955MX63-F1
#
_cell.length_a   1.000
_cell.length_b   1.000
_cell.length_c   1.000
_cell.angle_alpha   90.00
_cell.angle_beta   90.00
_cell.angle_gamma   90.00
#
_symmetry.space_group_name_H-M   'P 1'
#
loop_
_entity.id
_entity.type
_entity.pdbx_description
1 polymer ?
#
loop_
_entity_poly.entity_id
_entity_poly.type
_entity_poly.pdbx_seq_one_letter_code
_entity_poly.pdbx_strand_id
1 'polypeptide(L)'
;MNSNPSTPRDRFIAALERRPLEGRVPHFELVFFLTMEAFGKVHPGHRKYHQWDQMEEKERELHRNDMAALFIETARRFEHSAIFLHPNPETEEEALRLVDLVREKSGDEFFLMVHGDATFAIPDGNEMYDFSYRMADDPEGLKGEAQKMVDQA
;
A
#
# COMPACT_ATOMS: atom_id res chain seq x y z
N MET A 1 -20.72 -29.00 9.01
CA MET A 1 -20.89 -27.75 8.24
C MET A 1 -19.56 -27.49 7.56
N ASN A 2 -19.50 -27.58 6.23
CA ASN A 2 -18.28 -27.24 5.49
C ASN A 2 -18.12 -25.72 5.57
N SER A 3 -17.35 -25.25 6.55
CA SER A 3 -16.83 -23.89 6.52
C SER A 3 -15.96 -23.77 5.28
N ASN A 4 -16.33 -22.90 4.35
CA ASN A 4 -15.39 -22.47 3.32
C ASN A 4 -14.07 -22.09 4.02
N PRO A 5 -12.90 -22.54 3.50
CA PRO A 5 -11.64 -22.14 4.08
C PRO A 5 -11.56 -20.61 4.12
N SER A 6 -11.23 -20.06 5.30
CA SER A 6 -11.07 -18.63 5.51
C SER A 6 -10.13 -18.05 4.46
N THR A 7 -10.55 -16.99 3.77
CA THR A 7 -9.69 -16.32 2.78
C THR A 7 -8.47 -15.69 3.48
N PRO A 8 -7.38 -15.42 2.74
CA PRO A 8 -6.25 -14.65 3.28
C PRO A 8 -6.71 -13.30 3.88
N ARG A 9 -7.66 -12.62 3.21
CA ARG A 9 -8.35 -11.42 3.71
C ARG A 9 -8.99 -11.63 5.09
N ASP A 10 -9.81 -12.66 5.25
CA ASP A 10 -10.53 -12.92 6.50
C ASP A 10 -9.57 -13.23 7.66
N ARG A 11 -8.47 -13.94 7.36
CA ARG A 11 -7.42 -14.22 8.34
C ARG A 11 -6.72 -12.95 8.78
N PHE A 12 -6.42 -12.05 7.85
CA PHE A 12 -5.79 -10.76 8.15
C PHE A 12 -6.70 -9.89 9.04
N ILE A 13 -8.00 -9.81 8.72
CA ILE A 13 -8.99 -9.10 9.54
C ILE A 13 -9.08 -9.71 10.94
N ALA A 14 -9.13 -11.04 11.05
CA ALA A 14 -9.15 -11.72 12.34
C ALA A 14 -7.90 -11.39 13.19
N ALA A 15 -6.72 -11.27 12.57
CA ALA A 15 -5.50 -10.84 13.28
C ALA A 15 -5.64 -9.41 13.82
N LEU A 16 -6.10 -8.46 12.99
CA LEU A 16 -6.29 -7.05 13.40
C LEU A 16 -7.33 -6.92 14.53
N GLU A 17 -8.37 -7.74 14.50
CA GLU A 17 -9.42 -7.76 15.52
C GLU A 17 -9.05 -8.58 16.76
N ARG A 18 -7.83 -9.14 16.82
CA ARG A 18 -7.33 -9.98 17.92
C ARG A 18 -8.20 -11.24 18.14
N ARG A 19 -8.78 -11.79 17.08
CA ARG A 19 -9.48 -13.08 17.10
C ARG A 19 -8.46 -14.24 17.04
N PRO A 20 -8.77 -15.41 17.64
CA PRO A 20 -7.88 -16.57 17.57
C PRO A 20 -7.60 -17.01 16.13
N LEU A 21 -6.35 -17.40 15.85
CA LEU A 21 -5.90 -17.89 14.56
C LEU A 21 -5.12 -19.19 14.73
N GLU A 22 -5.32 -20.12 13.79
CA GLU A 22 -4.54 -21.35 13.70
C GLU A 22 -3.55 -21.28 12.53
N GLY A 23 -2.41 -21.95 12.69
CA GLY A 23 -1.36 -22.03 11.68
C GLY A 23 -0.45 -20.80 11.63
N ARG A 24 0.05 -20.46 10.43
CA ARG A 24 0.95 -19.33 10.22
C ARG A 24 0.24 -18.00 10.46
N VAL A 25 0.92 -17.07 11.12
CA VAL A 25 0.43 -15.70 11.32
C VAL A 25 0.27 -15.03 9.94
N PRO A 26 -0.86 -14.36 9.66
CA PRO A 26 -1.05 -13.58 8.44
C PRO A 26 0.07 -12.56 8.26
N HIS A 27 0.66 -12.51 7.07
CA HIS A 27 1.78 -11.62 6.76
C HIS A 27 1.62 -11.00 5.37
N PHE A 28 2.38 -9.94 5.14
CA PHE A 28 2.49 -9.22 3.89
C PHE A 28 3.80 -8.42 3.91
N GLU A 29 4.17 -7.85 2.78
CA GLU A 29 5.33 -6.95 2.67
C GLU A 29 4.87 -5.50 2.62
N LEU A 30 5.56 -4.62 3.35
CA LEU A 30 5.37 -3.17 3.20
C LEU A 30 5.80 -2.75 1.79
N VAL A 31 6.94 -3.23 1.28
CA VAL A 31 7.35 -2.98 -0.10
C VAL A 31 8.14 -4.17 -0.63
N PHE A 32 7.72 -4.73 -1.77
CA PHE A 32 8.43 -5.85 -2.41
C PHE A 32 9.10 -5.39 -3.71
N PHE A 33 10.39 -5.07 -3.67
CA PHE A 33 11.13 -4.56 -4.84
C PHE A 33 11.76 -5.64 -5.73
N LEU A 34 11.76 -6.91 -5.31
CA LEU A 34 12.33 -8.02 -6.08
C LEU A 34 11.41 -8.50 -7.21
N THR A 35 10.51 -7.64 -7.72
CA THR A 35 9.57 -8.00 -8.80
C THR A 35 10.26 -8.32 -10.11
N MET A 36 11.41 -7.71 -10.39
CA MET A 36 12.19 -8.02 -11.59
C MET A 36 12.77 -9.43 -11.50
N GLU A 37 13.31 -9.81 -10.34
CA GLU A 37 13.84 -11.14 -10.10
C GLU A 37 12.74 -12.21 -10.07
N ALA A 38 11.62 -11.92 -9.40
CA ALA A 38 10.53 -12.88 -9.21
C ALA A 38 9.62 -13.04 -10.43
N PHE A 39 9.40 -11.97 -11.21
CA PHE A 39 8.37 -11.92 -12.27
C PHE A 39 8.87 -11.34 -13.61
N GLY A 40 10.11 -10.86 -13.69
CA GLY A 40 10.62 -10.18 -14.88
C GLY A 40 9.97 -8.81 -15.14
N LYS A 41 9.37 -8.19 -14.10
CA LYS A 41 8.62 -6.93 -14.22
C LYS A 41 9.16 -5.87 -13.29
N VAL A 42 9.21 -4.62 -13.77
CA VAL A 42 9.59 -3.45 -12.95
C VAL A 42 8.48 -3.15 -11.94
N HIS A 43 8.83 -3.02 -10.66
CA HIS A 43 7.88 -2.66 -9.60
C HIS A 43 7.16 -1.35 -9.94
N PRO A 44 5.85 -1.19 -9.64
CA PRO A 44 5.10 0.03 -9.96
C PRO A 44 5.80 1.31 -9.51
N GLY A 45 6.27 1.38 -8.26
CA GLY A 45 6.99 2.54 -7.72
C GLY A 45 8.33 2.89 -8.40
N HIS A 46 8.88 2.02 -9.26
CA HIS A 46 10.08 2.31 -10.06
C HIS A 46 9.75 2.84 -11.47
N ARG A 47 8.47 2.88 -11.86
CA ARG A 47 8.03 3.36 -13.17
C ARG A 47 7.88 4.89 -13.13
N LYS A 48 8.14 5.54 -14.27
CA LYS A 48 8.02 7.00 -14.42
C LYS A 48 6.97 7.33 -15.46
N TYR A 49 5.94 8.06 -15.05
CA TYR A 49 4.76 8.38 -15.87
C TYR A 49 4.64 9.89 -16.15
N HIS A 50 5.74 10.56 -16.50
CA HIS A 50 5.75 12.01 -16.78
C HIS A 50 4.84 12.45 -17.95
N GLN A 51 4.44 11.50 -18.81
CA GLN A 51 3.54 11.73 -19.94
C GLN A 51 2.23 10.95 -19.80
N TRP A 52 1.82 10.60 -18.57
CA TRP A 52 0.59 9.85 -18.30
C TRP A 52 -0.63 10.43 -19.00
N ASP A 53 -0.80 11.75 -18.94
CA ASP A 53 -1.96 12.45 -19.49
C ASP A 53 -1.91 12.58 -21.02
N GLN A 54 -0.80 12.20 -21.66
CA GLN A 54 -0.66 12.13 -23.12
C GLN A 54 -0.98 10.73 -23.66
N MET A 55 -1.09 9.74 -22.78
CA MET A 55 -1.45 8.37 -23.16
C MET A 55 -2.95 8.27 -23.45
N GLU A 56 -3.30 7.46 -24.44
CA GLU A 56 -4.69 7.07 -24.65
C GLU A 56 -5.19 6.21 -23.49
N GLU A 57 -6.50 6.18 -23.27
CA GLU A 57 -7.10 5.39 -22.19
C GLU A 57 -6.71 3.90 -22.25
N LYS A 58 -6.64 3.34 -23.46
CA LYS A 58 -6.22 1.94 -23.68
C LYS A 58 -4.78 1.68 -23.21
N GLU A 59 -3.89 2.66 -23.31
CA GLU A 59 -2.49 2.53 -22.87
C GLU A 59 -2.41 2.61 -21.35
N ARG A 60 -3.17 3.53 -20.75
CA ARG A 60 -3.31 3.65 -19.28
C ARG A 60 -3.88 2.36 -18.68
N GLU A 61 -4.89 1.80 -19.32
CA GLU A 61 -5.50 0.53 -18.93
C GLU A 61 -4.49 -0.62 -18.92
N LEU A 62 -3.60 -0.73 -19.93
CA LEU A 62 -2.55 -1.75 -19.96
C LEU A 62 -1.61 -1.61 -18.74
N HIS A 63 -1.21 -0.38 -18.40
CA HIS A 63 -0.38 -0.14 -17.22
C HIS A 63 -1.10 -0.51 -15.92
N ARG A 64 -2.35 -0.10 -15.73
CA ARG A 64 -3.13 -0.43 -14.53
C ARG A 64 -3.31 -1.94 -14.37
N ASN A 65 -3.66 -2.64 -15.45
CA ASN A 65 -3.81 -4.09 -15.45
C ASN A 65 -2.51 -4.81 -15.09
N ASP A 66 -1.38 -4.36 -15.64
CA ASP A 66 -0.09 -4.95 -15.34
C ASP A 66 0.32 -4.71 -13.88
N MET A 67 0.09 -3.51 -13.33
CA MET A 67 0.33 -3.22 -11.91
C MET A 67 -0.54 -4.08 -10.99
N ALA A 68 -1.85 -4.17 -11.26
CA ALA A 68 -2.78 -4.99 -10.49
C ALA A 68 -2.37 -6.47 -10.51
N ALA A 69 -2.02 -7.00 -11.69
CA ALA A 69 -1.53 -8.37 -11.85
C ALA A 69 -0.25 -8.60 -11.04
N LEU A 70 0.71 -7.68 -11.09
CA LEU A 70 1.98 -7.81 -10.37
C LEU A 70 1.80 -7.84 -8.84
N PHE A 71 0.90 -7.00 -8.30
CA PHE A 71 0.58 -7.04 -6.87
C PHE A 71 -0.07 -8.38 -6.46
N ILE A 72 -1.01 -8.88 -7.26
CA ILE A 72 -1.67 -10.18 -7.03
C ILE A 72 -0.69 -11.33 -7.15
N GLU A 73 0.15 -11.34 -8.19
CA GLU A 73 1.19 -12.36 -8.43
C GLU A 73 2.17 -12.40 -7.25
N THR A 74 2.58 -11.23 -6.74
CA THR A 74 3.43 -11.12 -5.55
C THR A 74 2.75 -11.75 -4.34
N ALA A 75 1.50 -11.38 -4.06
CA ALA A 75 0.76 -11.89 -2.92
C ALA A 75 0.57 -13.42 -2.98
N ARG A 76 0.23 -13.95 -4.17
CA ARG A 76 0.07 -15.40 -4.38
C ARG A 76 1.39 -16.16 -4.27
N ARG A 77 2.46 -15.63 -4.88
CA ARG A 77 3.77 -16.31 -4.93
C ARG A 77 4.40 -16.50 -3.55
N PHE A 78 4.13 -15.56 -2.65
CA PHE A 78 4.69 -15.51 -1.30
C PHE A 78 3.64 -15.72 -0.20
N GLU A 79 2.44 -16.18 -0.57
CA GLU A 79 1.36 -16.56 0.37
C GLU A 79 0.95 -15.42 1.33
N HIS A 80 0.94 -14.18 0.83
CA HIS A 80 0.53 -13.03 1.61
C HIS A 80 -0.97 -13.05 1.92
N SER A 81 -1.34 -12.45 3.05
CA SER A 81 -2.73 -12.26 3.48
C SER A 81 -3.29 -10.88 3.14
N ALA A 82 -2.40 -9.92 2.86
CA ALA A 82 -2.75 -8.57 2.47
C ALA A 82 -1.85 -8.07 1.33
N ILE A 83 -2.30 -7.03 0.65
CA ILE A 83 -1.54 -6.29 -0.35
C ILE A 83 -1.51 -4.83 0.09
N PHE A 84 -0.29 -4.32 0.31
CA PHE A 84 -0.06 -2.89 0.45
C PHE A 84 0.20 -2.30 -0.94
N LEU A 85 -0.77 -1.54 -1.43
CA LEU A 85 -0.78 -1.00 -2.78
C LEU A 85 0.08 0.28 -2.84
N HIS A 86 0.86 0.37 -3.92
CA HIS A 86 1.59 1.58 -4.29
C HIS A 86 1.05 2.07 -5.65
N PRO A 87 -0.03 2.87 -5.68
CA PRO A 87 -0.53 3.47 -6.90
C PRO A 87 0.57 4.28 -7.60
N ASN A 88 0.70 4.13 -8.92
CA ASN A 88 1.60 4.93 -9.72
C ASN A 88 1.01 5.10 -11.13
N PRO A 89 0.53 6.29 -11.54
CA PRO A 89 0.64 7.57 -10.85
C PRO A 89 -0.03 7.63 -9.46
N GLU A 90 0.55 8.42 -8.57
CA GLU A 90 0.08 8.59 -7.19
C GLU A 90 -1.03 9.64 -7.13
N THR A 91 -2.18 9.32 -7.72
CA THR A 91 -3.41 10.13 -7.64
C THR A 91 -4.53 9.31 -7.01
N GLU A 92 -5.50 9.98 -6.38
CA GLU A 92 -6.68 9.32 -5.80
C GLU A 92 -7.43 8.49 -6.85
N GLU A 93 -7.64 9.05 -8.04
CA GLU A 93 -8.34 8.39 -9.14
C GLU A 93 -7.63 7.08 -9.57
N GLU A 94 -6.31 7.09 -9.67
CA GLU A 94 -5.53 5.91 -10.05
C GLU A 94 -5.44 4.90 -8.90
N ALA A 95 -5.44 5.36 -7.64
CA ALA A 95 -5.52 4.49 -6.48
C ALA A 95 -6.85 3.72 -6.45
N LEU A 96 -7.99 4.40 -6.66
CA LEU A 96 -9.31 3.77 -6.69
C LEU A 96 -9.42 2.74 -7.82
N ARG A 97 -8.97 3.10 -9.03
CA ARG A 97 -8.95 2.15 -10.17
C ARG A 97 -8.09 0.92 -9.90
N LEU A 98 -6.93 1.11 -9.26
CA LEU A 98 -6.06 0.01 -8.89
C LEU A 98 -6.72 -0.91 -7.86
N VAL A 99 -7.40 -0.34 -6.86
CA VAL A 99 -8.18 -1.10 -5.87
C VAL A 99 -9.26 -1.93 -6.55
N ASP A 100 -10.05 -1.33 -7.43
CA ASP A 100 -11.12 -2.02 -8.17
C ASP A 100 -10.58 -3.17 -9.00
N LEU A 101 -9.50 -2.94 -9.77
CA LEU A 101 -8.88 -3.98 -10.60
C LEU A 101 -8.32 -5.12 -9.76
N VAL A 102 -7.70 -4.83 -8.61
CA VAL A 102 -7.18 -5.89 -7.73
C VAL A 102 -8.34 -6.69 -7.13
N ARG A 103 -9.42 -6.04 -6.70
CA ARG A 103 -10.63 -6.70 -6.19
C ARG A 103 -11.27 -7.60 -7.23
N GLU A 104 -11.49 -7.10 -8.44
CA GLU A 104 -12.09 -7.84 -9.56
C GLU A 104 -11.25 -9.06 -9.93
N LYS A 105 -9.93 -8.90 -10.11
CA LYS A 105 -9.04 -9.97 -10.58
C LYS A 105 -8.72 -11.02 -9.52
N SER A 106 -8.71 -10.63 -8.24
CA SER A 106 -8.44 -11.55 -7.14
C SER A 106 -9.71 -12.20 -6.57
N GLY A 107 -10.90 -11.65 -6.85
CA GLY A 107 -12.14 -12.13 -6.24
C GLY A 107 -12.17 -11.89 -4.73
N ASP A 108 -11.73 -10.70 -4.30
CA ASP A 108 -11.67 -10.31 -2.87
C ASP A 108 -10.73 -11.16 -1.98
N GLU A 109 -9.80 -11.90 -2.58
CA GLU A 109 -8.92 -12.86 -1.90
C GLU A 109 -8.05 -12.22 -0.80
N PHE A 110 -7.61 -10.96 -1.00
CA PHE A 110 -6.66 -10.27 -0.12
C PHE A 110 -7.27 -9.07 0.60
N PHE A 111 -6.76 -8.79 1.79
CA PHE A 111 -6.97 -7.48 2.43
C PHE A 111 -6.15 -6.43 1.67
N LEU A 112 -6.74 -5.28 1.34
CA LEU A 112 -6.05 -4.23 0.59
C LEU A 112 -5.84 -3.01 1.49
N MET A 113 -4.67 -2.41 1.37
CA MET A 113 -4.26 -1.23 2.13
C MET A 113 -3.52 -0.28 1.20
N VAL A 114 -3.57 1.00 1.53
CA VAL A 114 -2.76 2.07 0.92
C VAL A 114 -2.09 2.86 2.04
N HIS A 115 -1.03 3.58 1.71
CA HIS A 115 -0.42 4.52 2.64
C HIS A 115 -1.39 5.66 3.00
N GLY A 116 -1.30 6.18 4.23
CA GLY A 116 -2.19 7.21 4.74
C GLY A 116 -1.60 7.99 5.91
N ASP A 117 -0.28 8.24 5.90
CA ASP A 117 0.33 9.07 6.94
C ASP A 117 -0.02 10.54 6.70
N ALA A 118 -0.77 11.12 7.65
CA ALA A 118 -1.23 12.50 7.59
C ALA A 118 -0.41 13.45 8.49
N THR A 119 0.73 13.00 9.01
CA THR A 119 1.54 13.75 9.98
C THR A 119 3.04 13.66 9.65
N PHE A 120 3.92 13.99 10.59
CA PHE A 120 5.36 14.01 10.39
C PHE A 120 5.93 12.64 10.02
N ALA A 121 6.67 12.59 8.91
CA ALA A 121 7.62 11.52 8.66
C ALA A 121 8.81 11.62 9.62
N ILE A 122 9.56 10.53 9.74
CA ILE A 122 10.86 10.55 10.42
C ILE A 122 11.79 11.49 9.61
N PRO A 123 12.35 12.55 10.22
CA PRO A 123 13.25 13.46 9.53
C PRO A 123 14.50 12.73 9.00
N ASP A 124 15.11 13.30 7.97
CA ASP A 124 16.42 12.81 7.54
C ASP A 124 17.51 13.17 8.58
N GLY A 125 18.74 12.69 8.32
CA GLY A 125 19.85 12.89 9.25
C GLY A 125 20.27 14.35 9.45
N ASN A 126 19.91 15.26 8.55
CA ASN A 126 20.24 16.68 8.67
C ASN A 126 19.25 17.40 9.58
N GLU A 127 17.96 17.04 9.50
CA GLU A 127 16.87 17.71 10.23
C GLU A 127 16.51 17.05 11.57
N MET A 128 17.07 15.86 11.86
CA MET A 128 16.74 15.08 13.06
C MET A 128 17.01 15.85 14.38
N TYR A 129 18.11 16.58 14.46
CA TYR A 129 18.46 17.34 15.68
C TYR A 129 17.49 18.49 15.90
N ASP A 130 17.15 19.24 14.85
CA ASP A 130 16.25 20.38 14.94
C ASP A 130 14.83 19.92 15.30
N PHE A 131 14.36 18.81 14.70
CA PHE A 131 13.10 18.20 15.11
C PHE A 131 13.12 17.73 16.57
N SER A 132 14.23 17.16 17.03
CA SER A 132 14.41 16.73 18.42
C SER A 132 14.40 17.90 19.41
N TYR A 133 15.06 19.02 19.08
CA TYR A 133 15.02 20.23 19.90
C TYR A 133 13.61 20.83 19.93
N ARG A 134 12.91 20.89 18.78
CA ARG A 134 11.52 21.34 18.74
C ARG A 134 10.59 20.48 19.62
N MET A 135 10.80 19.16 19.67
CA MET A 135 10.00 18.30 20.56
C MET A 135 10.16 18.64 22.04
N ALA A 136 11.34 19.09 22.47
CA ALA A 136 11.61 19.51 23.84
C ALA A 136 11.14 20.94 24.12
N ASP A 137 11.44 21.86 23.19
CA ASP A 137 11.29 23.30 23.40
C ASP A 137 9.90 23.83 23.01
N ASP A 138 9.25 23.21 22.00
CA ASP A 138 7.92 23.60 21.50
C ASP A 138 7.05 22.38 21.10
N PRO A 139 6.69 21.52 22.08
CA PRO A 139 5.84 20.36 21.81
C PRO A 139 4.42 20.72 21.38
N GLU A 140 3.85 21.83 21.86
CA GLU A 140 2.49 22.24 21.51
C GLU A 140 2.42 22.83 20.09
N GLY A 141 3.46 23.55 19.64
CA GLY A 141 3.58 23.99 18.26
C GLY A 141 3.62 22.82 17.29
N LEU A 142 4.41 21.78 17.60
CA LEU A 142 4.45 20.55 16.79
C LEU A 142 3.10 19.83 16.73
N LYS A 143 2.37 19.71 17.86
CA LYS A 143 1.02 19.13 17.85
C LYS A 143 0.05 19.95 17.00
N GLY A 144 0.11 21.28 17.09
CA GLY A 144 -0.73 22.17 16.29
C GLY A 144 -0.41 22.08 14.79
N GLU A 145 0.85 21.87 14.42
CA GLU A 145 1.27 21.61 13.05
C GLU A 145 0.76 20.25 12.56
N ALA A 146 0.96 19.18 13.33
CA ALA A 146 0.43 17.85 13.00
C ALA A 146 -1.09 17.85 12.82
N GLN A 147 -1.84 18.58 13.66
CA GLN A 147 -3.29 18.70 13.49
C GLN A 147 -3.66 19.36 12.16
N LYS A 148 -2.96 20.44 11.77
CA LYS A 148 -3.21 21.09 10.48
C LYS A 148 -2.89 20.18 9.30
N MET A 149 -1.86 19.33 9.41
CA MET A 149 -1.55 18.35 8.37
C MET A 149 -2.71 17.36 8.19
N VAL A 150 -3.26 16.85 9.30
CA VAL A 150 -4.43 15.96 9.29
C VAL A 150 -5.65 16.65 8.68
N ASP A 151 -5.91 17.91 9.04
CA ASP A 151 -7.06 18.67 8.55
C ASP A 151 -6.97 18.99 7.04
N GLN A 152 -5.78 18.87 6.45
CA GLN A 152 -5.48 19.17 5.04
C GLN A 152 -5.27 17.92 4.17
N ALA A 153 -5.19 16.73 4.79
CA ALA A 153 -4.93 15.46 4.13
C ALA A 153 -6.17 14.90 3.41
#